data_AF-A0A939UK84-F1
#
_entry.id   AF-A0A939UK84-F1
#
_cell.length_a   1.000
_cell.length_b   1.000
_cell.length_c   1.000
_cell.angle_alpha   90.00
_cell.angle_beta   90.00
_cell.angle_gamma   90.00
#
_symmetry.space_group_name_H-M   'P 1'
#
loop_
_entity.id
_entity.type
_entity.pdbx_description
1 polymer ?
#
loop_
_entity_poly.entity_id
_entity_poly.type
_entity_poly.pdbx_seq_one_letter_code
_entity_poly.pdbx_strand_id
1 'polypeptide(L)'
;PLLLGNDVVNMKKEHLDILENKRLIAIDQDPLGKQAKRIQKGRKLDILVRPLAGDTIALCVLNKSRRPQEFKFDLSTLQNEEYVKGCTKTSYIVENLWDGQKVTDANSISVTVAPHDAIVWKLK
;
A
#
# COMPACT_ATOMS: atom_id res chain seq x y z
N PRO A 1 8.38 -10.04 -10.12
CA PRO A 1 8.00 -9.99 -11.55
C PRO A 1 6.49 -9.93 -11.70
N LEU A 2 5.99 -9.05 -12.58
CA LEU A 2 4.59 -9.02 -13.00
C LEU A 2 4.50 -9.64 -14.40
N LEU A 3 4.19 -10.93 -14.45
CA LEU A 3 4.01 -11.69 -15.69
C LEU A 3 2.54 -12.13 -15.77
N LEU A 4 1.85 -11.77 -16.84
CA LEU A 4 0.43 -12.09 -17.02
C LEU A 4 0.28 -13.57 -17.36
N GLY A 5 -0.50 -14.29 -16.55
CA GLY A 5 -0.82 -15.71 -16.74
C GLY A 5 -2.28 -15.97 -17.12
N ASN A 6 -3.02 -14.92 -17.46
CA ASN A 6 -4.44 -14.97 -17.82
C ASN A 6 -4.65 -14.75 -19.33
N ASP A 7 -5.89 -14.97 -19.81
CA ASP A 7 -6.27 -14.65 -21.19
C ASP A 7 -6.30 -13.14 -21.39
N VAL A 8 -5.34 -12.63 -22.17
CA VAL A 8 -5.20 -11.20 -22.49
C VAL A 8 -6.08 -10.77 -23.66
N VAL A 9 -6.58 -11.71 -24.46
CA VAL A 9 -7.46 -11.42 -25.61
C VAL A 9 -8.88 -11.16 -25.12
N ASN A 10 -9.35 -11.97 -24.16
CA ASN A 10 -10.73 -11.93 -23.66
C ASN A 10 -10.81 -11.48 -22.19
N MET A 11 -10.11 -10.40 -21.84
CA MET A 11 -10.07 -9.93 -20.46
C MET A 11 -11.32 -9.11 -20.10
N LYS A 12 -11.92 -9.41 -18.94
CA LYS A 12 -12.97 -8.57 -18.35
C LYS A 12 -12.39 -7.22 -17.93
N LYS A 13 -13.17 -6.16 -18.11
CA LYS A 13 -12.78 -4.79 -17.72
C LYS A 13 -12.30 -4.69 -16.28
N GLU A 14 -13.00 -5.33 -15.34
CA GLU A 14 -12.63 -5.33 -13.91
C GLU A 14 -11.22 -5.89 -13.66
N HIS A 15 -10.80 -6.92 -14.41
CA HIS A 15 -9.43 -7.45 -14.30
C HIS A 15 -8.42 -6.50 -14.95
N LEU A 16 -8.79 -5.90 -16.08
CA LEU A 16 -7.94 -4.93 -16.77
C LEU A 16 -7.69 -3.69 -15.91
N ASP A 17 -8.72 -3.18 -15.23
CA ASP A 17 -8.63 -2.03 -14.32
C ASP A 17 -7.62 -2.29 -13.18
N ILE A 18 -7.51 -3.53 -12.70
CA ILE A 18 -6.49 -3.94 -11.71
C ILE A 18 -5.10 -3.93 -12.35
N LEU A 19 -4.96 -4.56 -13.52
CA LEU A 19 -3.66 -4.73 -14.20
C LEU A 19 -3.09 -3.43 -14.77
N GLU A 20 -3.93 -2.48 -15.15
CA GLU A 20 -3.53 -1.19 -15.73
C GLU A 20 -3.34 -0.08 -14.69
N ASN A 21 -3.47 -0.39 -13.40
CA ASN A 21 -3.28 0.61 -12.36
C ASN A 21 -1.83 1.11 -12.31
N LYS A 22 -1.57 2.22 -13.02
CA LYS A 22 -0.26 2.85 -13.15
C LYS A 22 0.36 3.23 -11.81
N ARG A 23 -0.45 3.55 -10.79
CA ARG A 23 0.05 3.89 -9.45
C ARG A 23 0.66 2.67 -8.76
N LEU A 24 0.00 1.50 -8.85
CA LEU A 24 0.53 0.25 -8.29
C LEU A 24 1.70 -0.30 -9.11
N ILE A 25 1.65 -0.20 -10.44
CA ILE A 25 2.79 -0.58 -11.30
C ILE A 25 4.02 0.25 -10.93
N ALA A 26 3.87 1.56 -10.69
CA ALA A 26 4.98 2.41 -10.27
C ALA A 26 5.60 2.01 -8.92
N ILE A 27 4.84 1.33 -8.04
CA ILE A 27 5.41 0.76 -6.81
C ILE A 27 6.27 -0.46 -7.14
N ASP A 28 5.81 -1.36 -8.01
CA ASP A 28 6.58 -2.52 -8.44
C ASP A 28 7.89 -2.09 -9.13
N GLN A 29 7.78 -1.12 -10.04
CA GLN A 29 8.85 -0.58 -10.88
C GLN A 29 9.67 0.55 -10.21
N ASP A 30 9.55 0.73 -8.90
CA ASP A 30 10.30 1.78 -8.20
C ASP A 30 11.82 1.55 -8.30
N PRO A 31 12.61 2.58 -8.69
CA PRO A 31 14.04 2.41 -8.99
C PRO A 31 14.90 2.12 -7.76
N LEU A 32 14.39 2.29 -6.54
CA LEU A 32 15.12 1.87 -5.34
C LEU A 32 15.23 0.33 -5.26
N GLY A 33 14.40 -0.41 -5.99
CA GLY A 33 14.51 -1.86 -6.15
C GLY A 33 14.33 -2.68 -4.86
N LYS A 34 13.85 -2.06 -3.78
CA LYS A 34 13.65 -2.71 -2.48
C LYS A 34 12.30 -3.42 -2.41
N GLN A 35 12.27 -4.64 -1.88
CA GLN A 35 11.03 -5.39 -1.66
C GLN A 35 10.25 -4.85 -0.45
N ALA A 36 8.92 -4.97 -0.43
CA ALA A 36 8.14 -4.70 0.77
C ALA A 36 8.48 -5.67 1.92
N LYS A 37 8.53 -5.16 3.16
CA LYS A 37 8.59 -5.97 4.37
C LYS A 37 7.28 -5.91 5.13
N ARG A 38 6.89 -7.03 5.74
CA ARG A 38 5.78 -7.07 6.69
C ARG A 38 6.29 -6.63 8.07
N ILE A 39 5.83 -5.47 8.53
CA ILE A 39 6.18 -4.91 9.84
C ILE A 39 5.24 -5.38 10.94
N GLN A 40 3.99 -5.71 10.59
CA GLN A 40 3.04 -6.29 11.53
C GLN A 40 2.38 -7.54 10.93
N LYS A 41 2.50 -8.66 11.65
CA LYS A 41 1.82 -9.92 11.33
C LYS A 41 0.66 -10.13 12.30
N GLY A 42 -0.48 -9.53 12.02
CA GLY A 42 -1.67 -9.71 12.83
C GLY A 42 -2.40 -11.02 12.50
N ARG A 43 -3.33 -11.42 13.37
CA ARG A 43 -4.22 -12.56 13.08
C ARG A 43 -5.13 -12.27 11.88
N LYS A 44 -5.63 -11.05 11.77
CA LYS A 44 -6.59 -10.64 10.74
C LYS A 44 -5.99 -9.66 9.72
N LEU A 45 -5.28 -8.63 10.19
CA LEU A 45 -4.64 -7.63 9.35
C LEU A 45 -3.13 -7.84 9.36
N ASP A 46 -2.50 -7.80 8.18
CA ASP A 46 -1.06 -7.61 8.05
C ASP A 46 -0.77 -6.19 7.59
N ILE A 47 0.33 -5.60 8.08
CA ILE A 47 0.82 -4.31 7.62
C ILE A 47 2.18 -4.51 6.96
N LEU A 48 2.30 -4.03 5.74
CA LEU A 48 3.53 -4.09 4.95
C LEU A 48 3.96 -2.68 4.59
N VAL A 49 5.26 -2.45 4.56
CA VAL A 49 5.87 -1.20 4.11
C VAL A 49 7.00 -1.46 3.13
N ARG A 50 7.17 -0.55 2.18
CA ARG A 50 8.27 -0.55 1.21
C ARG A 50 8.83 0.86 1.13
N PRO A 51 10.12 1.09 1.44
CA PRO A 51 10.76 2.35 1.10
C PRO A 51 10.86 2.45 -0.42
N LEU A 52 10.64 3.66 -0.94
CA LEU A 52 10.63 3.98 -2.37
C LEU A 52 11.64 5.10 -2.63
N ALA A 53 11.95 5.33 -3.90
CA ALA A 53 12.77 6.48 -4.29
C ALA A 53 12.14 7.82 -3.88
N GLY A 54 12.98 8.82 -3.63
CA GLY A 54 12.56 10.16 -3.22
C GLY A 54 12.04 10.25 -1.79
N ASP A 55 12.53 9.40 -0.89
CA ASP A 55 12.16 9.36 0.53
C ASP A 55 10.64 9.24 0.76
N THR A 56 10.02 8.37 -0.04
CA THR A 56 8.60 8.03 0.06
C THR A 56 8.40 6.59 0.53
N ILE A 57 7.21 6.28 1.01
CA ILE A 57 6.89 4.94 1.55
C ILE A 57 5.63 4.43 0.88
N ALA A 58 5.63 3.19 0.41
CA ALA A 58 4.37 2.47 0.15
C ALA A 58 3.97 1.73 1.43
N LEU A 59 2.74 1.95 1.88
CA LEU A 59 2.13 1.26 3.02
C LEU A 59 0.94 0.45 2.52
N CYS A 60 0.87 -0.83 2.92
CA CYS A 60 -0.22 -1.72 2.55
C CYS A 60 -0.82 -2.35 3.81
N VAL A 61 -2.14 -2.35 3.91
CA VAL A 61 -2.88 -3.20 4.85
C VAL A 61 -3.55 -4.32 4.08
N LEU A 62 -3.39 -5.55 4.55
CA LEU A 62 -4.02 -6.75 3.98
C LEU A 62 -4.97 -7.38 5.00
N ASN A 63 -6.27 -7.44 4.67
CA ASN A 63 -7.25 -8.15 5.47
C ASN A 63 -7.32 -9.62 5.07
N LYS A 64 -6.77 -10.51 5.89
CA LYS A 64 -6.77 -11.97 5.67
C LYS A 64 -8.06 -12.65 6.13
N SER A 65 -9.02 -11.90 6.66
CA SER A 65 -10.24 -12.44 7.26
C SER A 65 -11.44 -12.32 6.33
N ARG A 66 -12.48 -13.13 6.60
CA ARG A 66 -13.75 -13.15 5.87
C ARG A 66 -14.73 -12.03 6.29
N ARG A 67 -14.30 -11.10 7.15
CA ARG A 67 -15.15 -10.00 7.65
C ARG A 67 -14.46 -8.66 7.43
N PRO A 68 -15.21 -7.57 7.21
CA PRO A 68 -14.64 -6.22 7.20
C PRO A 68 -13.87 -5.98 8.50
N GLN A 69 -12.70 -5.37 8.42
CA GLN A 69 -11.89 -5.02 9.59
C GLN A 69 -11.64 -3.52 9.61
N GLU A 70 -11.88 -2.91 10.77
CA GLU A 70 -11.43 -1.56 11.06
C GLU A 70 -9.90 -1.54 11.13
N PHE A 71 -9.29 -0.67 10.34
CA PHE A 71 -7.87 -0.42 10.36
C PHE A 71 -7.62 1.03 10.80
N LYS A 72 -6.85 1.18 11.87
CA LYS A 72 -6.35 2.47 12.35
C LYS A 72 -4.85 2.36 12.51
N PHE A 73 -4.13 3.34 11.95
CA PHE A 73 -2.69 3.34 11.98
C PHE A 73 -2.16 4.76 12.17
N ASP A 74 -1.34 4.93 13.20
CA ASP A 74 -0.63 6.16 13.48
C ASP A 74 0.69 6.18 12.68
N LEU A 75 0.84 7.16 11.78
CA LEU A 75 1.98 7.26 10.88
C LEU A 75 3.28 7.63 11.61
N SER A 76 3.19 8.19 12.83
CA SER A 76 4.37 8.47 13.64
C SER A 76 5.12 7.20 14.05
N THR A 77 4.41 6.05 14.14
CA THR A 77 5.01 4.76 14.47
C THR A 77 6.07 4.32 13.47
N LEU A 78 5.99 4.78 12.22
CA LEU A 78 6.98 4.50 11.17
C LEU A 78 8.38 5.03 11.53
N GLN A 79 8.49 6.05 12.39
CA GLN A 79 9.79 6.57 12.84
C GLN A 79 10.60 5.53 13.63
N ASN A 80 9.91 4.56 14.22
CA ASN A 80 10.51 3.44 14.95
C ASN A 80 10.78 2.22 14.04
N GLU A 81 10.27 2.23 12.80
CA GLU A 81 10.46 1.15 11.84
C GLU A 81 11.77 1.32 11.07
N GLU A 82 12.83 0.64 11.52
CA GLU A 82 14.20 0.74 10.98
C GLU A 82 14.24 0.63 9.46
N TYR A 83 13.37 -0.20 8.87
CA TYR A 83 13.37 -0.45 7.43
C TYR A 83 12.99 0.77 6.57
N VAL A 84 12.18 1.67 7.11
CA VAL A 84 11.68 2.87 6.42
C VAL A 84 12.09 4.17 7.11
N LYS A 85 12.83 4.09 8.23
CA LYS A 85 13.21 5.24 9.07
C LYS A 85 13.79 6.42 8.27
N GLY A 86 14.62 6.14 7.28
CA GLY A 86 15.24 7.15 6.40
C GLY A 86 14.26 7.92 5.50
N CYS A 87 13.02 7.44 5.37
CA CYS A 87 11.96 8.03 4.55
C CYS A 87 10.85 8.67 5.39
N THR A 88 11.00 8.71 6.73
CA THR A 88 9.93 9.16 7.62
C THR A 88 9.88 10.68 7.75
N LYS A 89 8.66 11.20 7.93
CA LYS A 89 8.34 12.63 8.04
C LYS A 89 7.43 12.86 9.26
N THR A 90 7.24 14.12 9.62
CA THR A 90 6.32 14.53 10.70
C THR A 90 4.85 14.51 10.25
N SER A 91 4.59 14.80 8.98
CA SER A 91 3.29 14.66 8.32
C SER A 91 3.51 14.14 6.90
N TYR A 92 2.45 13.57 6.31
CA TYR A 92 2.51 13.00 4.96
C TYR A 92 1.36 13.51 4.10
N ILE A 93 1.62 13.56 2.80
CA ILE A 93 0.57 13.45 1.79
C ILE A 93 0.31 11.96 1.58
N VAL A 94 -0.87 11.51 1.98
CA VAL A 94 -1.31 10.10 1.87
C VAL A 94 -2.15 9.96 0.62
N GLU A 95 -1.64 9.24 -0.38
CA GLU A 95 -2.34 8.95 -1.63
C GLU A 95 -2.79 7.50 -1.68
N ASN A 96 -4.10 7.23 -1.74
CA ASN A 96 -4.63 5.89 -1.98
C ASN A 96 -4.37 5.50 -3.44
N LEU A 97 -3.72 4.35 -3.66
CA LEU A 97 -3.27 3.95 -4.99
C LEU A 97 -4.37 3.29 -5.82
N TRP A 98 -5.48 2.89 -5.21
CA TRP A 98 -6.63 2.34 -5.94
C TRP A 98 -7.45 3.45 -6.61
N ASP A 99 -7.89 4.46 -5.85
CA ASP A 99 -8.76 5.53 -6.34
C ASP A 99 -8.02 6.85 -6.66
N GLY A 100 -6.78 7.02 -6.19
CA GLY A 100 -6.00 8.24 -6.37
C GLY A 100 -6.35 9.39 -5.41
N GLN A 101 -7.24 9.15 -4.44
CA GLN A 101 -7.60 10.17 -3.44
C GLN A 101 -6.40 10.50 -2.56
N LYS A 102 -6.29 11.78 -2.19
CA LYS A 102 -5.18 12.32 -1.41
C LYS A 102 -5.69 13.02 -0.16
N VAL A 103 -4.98 12.80 0.94
CA VAL A 103 -5.13 13.57 2.18
C VAL A 103 -3.79 14.22 2.49
N THR A 104 -3.77 15.52 2.67
CA THR A 104 -2.55 16.27 3.03
C THR A 104 -2.44 16.40 4.54
N ASP A 105 -1.20 16.56 5.03
CA ASP A 105 -0.90 16.75 6.46
C ASP A 105 -1.47 15.66 7.38
N ALA A 106 -1.57 14.43 6.87
CA ALA A 106 -2.11 13.32 7.63
C ALA A 106 -1.06 12.80 8.62
N ASN A 107 -1.51 12.52 9.85
CA ASN A 107 -0.73 11.85 10.89
C ASN A 107 -1.22 10.41 11.15
N SER A 108 -2.36 10.02 10.58
CA SER A 108 -2.97 8.73 10.78
C SER A 108 -3.83 8.33 9.58
N ILE A 109 -4.09 7.03 9.48
CA ILE A 109 -4.99 6.42 8.50
C ILE A 109 -6.08 5.67 9.27
N SER A 110 -7.35 5.89 8.91
CA SER A 110 -8.50 5.16 9.46
C SER A 110 -9.43 4.74 8.33
N VAL A 111 -9.63 3.44 8.14
CA VAL A 111 -10.48 2.89 7.07
C VAL A 111 -11.00 1.51 7.44
N THR A 112 -12.16 1.14 6.91
CA THR A 112 -12.65 -0.24 6.94
C THR A 112 -12.12 -1.00 5.73
N VAL A 113 -11.36 -2.08 5.95
CA VAL A 113 -10.82 -2.93 4.88
C VAL A 113 -11.78 -4.10 4.63
N ALA A 114 -12.24 -4.27 3.41
CA ALA A 114 -13.17 -5.34 3.04
C ALA A 114 -12.57 -6.75 3.25
N PRO A 115 -13.39 -7.81 3.34
CA PRO A 115 -12.90 -9.18 3.44
C PRO A 115 -11.93 -9.54 2.30
N HIS A 116 -10.78 -10.14 2.63
CA HIS A 116 -9.75 -10.56 1.66
C HIS A 116 -9.20 -9.43 0.78
N ASP A 117 -9.38 -8.18 1.20
CA ASP A 117 -8.98 -7.00 0.43
C ASP A 117 -7.66 -6.40 0.93
N ALA A 118 -7.04 -5.57 0.10
CA ALA A 118 -5.84 -4.83 0.43
C ALA A 118 -5.96 -3.37 -0.01
N ILE A 119 -5.61 -2.46 0.89
CA ILE A 119 -5.52 -1.03 0.55
C ILE A 119 -4.05 -0.63 0.59
N VAL A 120 -3.60 0.06 -0.46
CA VAL A 120 -2.22 0.52 -0.59
C VAL A 120 -2.21 2.03 -0.70
N TRP A 121 -1.34 2.66 0.09
CA TRP A 121 -1.09 4.09 0.05
C TRP A 121 0.37 4.38 -0.31
N LYS A 122 0.60 5.50 -1.00
CA LYS A 122 1.91 6.14 -1.08
C LYS A 122 1.94 7.33 -0.13
N LEU A 123 2.91 7.33 0.78
CA LEU A 123 3.19 8.39 1.74
C LEU A 123 4.31 9.25 1.18
N LYS A 124 4.03 10.53 0.95
CA LYS A 124 4.97 11.52 0.41
C LYS A 124 5.20 12.64 1.39
#